data_AF-A0A7C8E0J0-F1
#
_entry.id   AF-A0A7C8E0J0-F1
#
_cell.length_a   1.000
_cell.length_b   1.000
_cell.length_c   1.000
_cell.angle_alpha   90.00
_cell.angle_beta   90.00
_cell.angle_gamma   90.00
#
_symmetry.space_group_name_H-M   'P 1'
#
loop_
_entity.id
_entity.type
_entity.pdbx_description
1 polymer ?
#
loop_
_entity_poly.entity_id
_entity_poly.type
_entity_poly.pdbx_seq_one_letter_code
_entity_poly.pdbx_strand_id
1 'polypeptide(L)' 'GTCHIVIEACEGCQKATEYSSGKYCLIFPDPTAKWRLGNCNMATHIKVEEKKAGKVNPLKASKRGH' A
#
# COMPACT_ATOMS: atom_id res chain seq x y z
N GLY A 1 -0.09 14.43 20.13
CA GLY A 1 0.06 13.85 18.79
C GLY A 1 -0.80 14.66 17.85
N THR A 2 -0.20 15.27 16.84
CA THR A 2 -0.89 16.14 15.89
C THR A 2 -1.22 15.32 14.64
N CYS A 3 -2.46 15.42 14.15
CA CYS A 3 -2.82 14.81 12.87
C CYS A 3 -2.45 15.77 11.75
N HIS A 4 -1.71 15.27 10.76
CA HIS A 4 -1.33 15.99 9.56
C HIS A 4 -2.27 15.65 8.41
N ILE A 5 -2.43 16.62 7.52
CA ILE A 5 -3.22 16.46 6.30
C ILE A 5 -2.61 15.39 5.39
N VAL A 6 -3.46 14.68 4.65
CA VAL A 6 -3.02 13.72 3.64
C VAL A 6 -2.26 14.44 2.54
N ILE A 7 -1.21 13.78 2.03
CA ILE A 7 -0.46 14.26 0.87
C ILE A 7 -1.08 13.73 -0.42
N GLU A 8 -0.69 14.30 -1.55
CA GLU A 8 -1.05 13.87 -2.91
C GLU A 8 -0.91 12.36 -3.14
N ALA A 9 0.17 11.75 -2.64
CA ALA A 9 0.37 10.30 -2.73
C ALA A 9 -0.62 9.48 -1.88
N CYS A 10 -1.39 10.11 -0.99
CA CYS A 10 -2.44 9.46 -0.20
C CYS A 10 -3.85 9.84 -0.71
N GLU A 11 -3.96 10.73 -1.69
CA GLU A 11 -5.24 11.06 -2.32
C GLU A 11 -5.79 9.85 -3.07
N GLY A 12 -7.08 9.56 -2.87
CA GLY A 12 -7.72 8.35 -3.41
C GLY A 12 -7.58 7.10 -2.55
N CYS A 13 -6.92 7.15 -1.38
CA CYS A 13 -7.06 6.12 -0.36
C CYS A 13 -8.48 6.10 0.21
N GLN A 14 -9.10 4.91 0.34
CA GLN A 14 -10.41 4.75 1.01
C GLN A 14 -10.39 5.18 2.48
N LYS A 15 -9.21 5.32 3.07
CA LYS A 15 -9.02 5.67 4.48
C LYS A 15 -8.66 7.15 4.70
N ALA A 16 -8.65 7.95 3.64
CA ALA A 16 -8.58 9.40 3.73
C ALA A 16 -10.00 9.95 3.86
N THR A 17 -10.25 10.74 4.90
CA THR A 17 -11.53 11.40 5.15
C THR A 17 -11.34 12.91 5.05
N GLU A 18 -12.25 13.54 4.33
CA GLU A 18 -12.28 14.99 4.19
C GLU A 18 -13.04 15.62 5.36
N TYR A 19 -12.40 16.57 6.04
CA TYR A 19 -12.96 17.36 7.12
C TYR A 19 -12.91 18.85 6.74
N SER A 20 -13.64 19.71 7.45
CA SER A 20 -13.60 21.16 7.21
C SER A 20 -12.19 21.78 7.31
N SER A 21 -11.29 21.14 8.05
CA SER A 21 -9.90 21.58 8.22
C SER A 21 -8.94 20.98 7.18
N GLY A 22 -9.43 20.18 6.22
CA GLY A 22 -8.62 19.46 5.22
C GLY A 22 -8.87 17.95 5.22
N LYS A 23 -8.18 17.23 4.34
CA LYS A 23 -8.25 15.77 4.26
C LYS A 23 -7.25 15.13 5.25
N TYR A 24 -7.69 14.16 6.04
CA TYR A 24 -6.87 13.47 7.04
C TYR A 24 -6.94 11.95 6.86
N CYS A 25 -5.86 11.25 7.20
CA CYS A 25 -5.83 9.80 7.18
C CYS A 25 -6.34 9.24 8.52
N LEU A 26 -7.31 8.33 8.47
CA LEU A 26 -7.89 7.70 9.67
C LEU A 26 -6.96 6.67 10.34
N ILE A 27 -5.90 6.27 9.64
CA ILE A 27 -4.98 5.22 10.08
C ILE A 27 -3.67 5.78 10.58
N PHE A 28 -3.10 6.71 9.83
CA PHE A 28 -1.80 7.28 10.12
C PHE A 28 -1.98 8.76 10.44
N PRO A 29 -1.64 9.21 11.65
CA PRO A 29 -1.71 10.62 12.01
C PRO A 29 -0.68 11.46 11.24
N ASP A 30 0.40 10.86 10.75
CA ASP A 30 1.40 11.52 9.90
C ASP A 30 1.59 10.76 8.58
N PRO A 31 0.76 11.05 7.56
CA PRO A 31 0.90 10.44 6.25
C PRO A 31 2.25 10.82 5.62
N THR A 32 2.69 12.07 5.74
CA THR A 32 3.96 12.55 5.15
C THR A 32 5.16 11.73 5.62
N ALA A 33 5.29 11.51 6.93
CA ALA A 33 6.36 10.68 7.48
C ALA A 33 6.29 9.24 6.97
N LYS A 34 5.08 8.67 6.88
CA LYS A 34 4.87 7.31 6.34
C LYS A 34 5.40 7.22 4.91
N TRP A 35 4.96 8.11 4.04
CA TRP A 35 5.35 8.17 2.62
C TRP A 35 6.83 8.48 2.42
N ARG A 36 7.45 9.25 3.32
CA ARG A 36 8.89 9.53 3.31
C ARG A 36 9.74 8.31 3.64
N LEU A 37 9.24 7.42 4.52
CA LEU A 37 9.90 6.16 4.89
C LEU A 37 9.62 5.03 3.88
N GLY A 38 8.48 5.07 3.19
CA GLY A 38 8.11 4.12 2.14
C GLY A 38 6.64 4.21 1.74
N ASN A 39 6.22 3.40 0.77
CA ASN A 39 4.82 3.39 0.35
C ASN A 39 3.89 2.96 1.50
N CYS A 40 2.71 3.60 1.60
CA CYS A 40 1.74 3.24 2.61
C CYS A 40 1.19 1.82 2.37
N ASN A 41 1.40 0.92 3.33
CA ASN A 41 0.98 -0.49 3.26
C ASN A 41 -0.54 -0.68 3.18
N MET A 42 -1.30 0.37 3.47
CA MET A 42 -2.77 0.38 3.44
C MET A 42 -3.32 1.26 2.31
N ALA A 43 -2.44 1.73 1.41
CA ALA A 43 -2.87 2.47 0.25
C ALA A 43 -3.60 1.55 -0.73
N THR A 44 -4.94 1.53 -0.65
CA THR A 44 -5.79 0.78 -1.58
C THR A 44 -5.67 1.26 -3.02
N HIS A 45 -5.24 2.51 -3.23
CA HIS A 45 -5.04 3.07 -4.57
C HIS A 45 -3.67 2.69 -5.15
N ILE A 46 -2.65 2.51 -4.30
CA ILE A 46 -1.39 1.90 -4.74
C ILE A 46 -1.61 0.41 -4.68
N LYS A 47 -2.08 -0.13 -5.81
CA LYS A 47 -1.83 -1.52 -6.13
C LYS A 47 -0.32 -1.63 -6.31
N VAL A 48 0.40 -1.76 -5.19
CA VAL A 48 1.73 -2.32 -5.21
C VAL A 48 1.47 -3.65 -5.88
N GLU A 49 1.89 -3.76 -7.14
CA GLU A 49 2.09 -5.05 -7.74
C GLU A 49 3.12 -5.70 -6.83
N GLU A 50 2.60 -6.33 -5.77
CA GLU A 50 3.24 -7.44 -5.12
C GLU A 50 3.45 -8.36 -6.31
N LYS A 51 4.64 -8.25 -6.91
CA LYS A 51 5.20 -9.25 -7.77
C LYS A 51 5.14 -10.46 -6.87
N LYS A 52 4.01 -11.16 -6.93
CA LYS A 52 3.90 -12.54 -6.57
C LYS A 52 4.92 -13.16 -7.49
N ALA A 53 6.16 -13.20 -7.01
CA ALA A 53 7.20 -14.10 -7.42
C ALA A 53 6.76 -15.50 -7.00
N GLY A 54 5.53 -15.88 -7.33
CA GLY A 54 5.21 -17.24 -7.68
C GLY A 54 5.88 -17.48 -9.01
N LYS A 55 7.21 -17.62 -8.99
CA LYS A 55 7.90 -18.53 -9.90
C LYS A 55 7.37 -19.93 -9.60
N VAL A 56 6.12 -20.19 -9.96
CA VAL A 56 5.74 -21.52 -10.44
C VAL A 56 6.39 -21.57 -11.83
N ASN A 57 7.68 -21.88 -11.82
CA ASN A 57 8.26 -22.57 -12.94
C ASN A 57 7.83 -24.02 -12.75
N PRO A 58 6.89 -24.56 -13.54
CA PRO A 58 6.79 -26.01 -13.71
C PRO A 58 8.00 -26.47 -14.55
N LEU A 59 9.22 -26.18 -14.10
CA LEU A 59 10.43 -26.82 -14.61
C LEU A 59 10.58 -28.10 -13.81
N LYS A 60 10.48 -29.22 -14.54
CA LYS A 60 10.91 -30.57 -14.15
C LYS A 60 9.80 -31.51 -13.63
N ALA A 61 8.75 -31.72 -14.43
CA ALA A 61 8.11 -33.05 -14.54
C ALA A 61 9.13 -34.03 -15.17
N SER A 62 10.16 -34.37 -14.42
CA SER A 62 11.12 -35.41 -14.79
C SER A 62 11.38 -36.25 -13.55
N LYS A 63 10.61 -37.32 -13.37
CA LYS A 63 11.15 -38.69 -13.23
C LYS A 63 10.02 -39.72 -13.26
N ARG A 64 10.28 -40.79 -14.00
CA ARG A 64 9.51 -42.05 -14.12
C ARG A 64 9.22 -42.66 -12.74
N GLY A 65 8.04 -43.25 -12.55
CA GLY A 65 7.70 -43.95 -11.31
C GLY A 65 6.34 -44.66 -11.27
N HIS A 66 5.93 -45.32 -12.36
CA HIS A 66 5.27 -46.64 -12.44
C HIS A 66 4.74 -46.82 -13.86
#